data_AF-A0A3L6KRY0-F1
#
_entry.id   AF-A0A3L6KRY0-F1
#
_cell.length_a   1.000
_cell.length_b   1.000
_cell.length_c   1.000
_cell.angle_alpha   90.00
_cell.angle_beta   90.00
_cell.angle_gamma   90.00
#
_symmetry.space_group_name_H-M   'P 1'
#
loop_
_entity.id
_entity.type
_entity.pdbx_description
1 polymer ?
#
loop_
_entity_poly.entity_id
_entity_poly.type
_entity_poly.pdbx_seq_one_letter_code
_entity_poly.pdbx_strand_id
1 'polypeptide(L)'
;MSRLLSPSVALSVENGFADIGEFCASSPDTSSSVSESLASAELPQLHQQHKLGGVDLNEVADELEEELVLCLSTGYCNLSQMGLVTTPANIPYESLVTLLLSGNQIKEISESLFTNGNFQFLCKLDLSSNCLESVPKSLFKLMKLEVLLLDHNNITRLPVSVDEQIGSQLLPALQRIGLEFNDLSRFPIELFKHCPSLEAVYLSQNLRMLNEPVSVKQLLQAAAVESSKENHRVLLKVDNKPVFVQQMYDEKWDEVLPWLDVELHKIYPDKVLSFLYLGSLRTAQTPLVYRDLDIGFILSAGRNMTVHVESGMRHLVLPIDDHPGEKLQPIFDMAFNFIDDAREEGKGVLLHCFAGLSRSVTIAVAYLMSRYNYKRDEAIEMIRRVRPSSQPNSGFMDILAQYEQELNNQKHHM
;
A
#
# COMPACT_ATOMS: atom_id res chain seq x y z
N MET A 1 -0.21 44.89 -2.14
CA MET A 1 0.96 44.18 -2.69
C MET A 1 1.01 42.79 -2.07
N SER A 2 0.18 41.89 -2.59
CA SER A 2 0.02 40.50 -2.16
C SER A 2 0.80 39.62 -3.13
N ARG A 3 1.85 38.95 -2.64
CA ARG A 3 2.57 37.95 -3.43
C ARG A 3 1.76 36.66 -3.45
N LEU A 4 1.25 36.34 -4.64
CA LEU A 4 0.77 35.02 -5.01
C LEU A 4 1.96 34.03 -4.94
N LEU A 5 1.81 32.96 -4.16
CA LEU A 5 2.73 31.83 -4.19
C LEU A 5 2.29 30.87 -5.29
N SER A 6 3.22 30.60 -6.19
CA SER A 6 3.16 29.63 -7.29
C SER A 6 3.21 28.18 -6.78
N PRO A 7 2.42 27.24 -7.32
CA PRO A 7 2.72 25.82 -7.20
C PRO A 7 3.67 25.44 -8.36
N SER A 8 4.90 25.06 -8.03
CA SER A 8 5.82 24.40 -8.96
C SER A 8 6.53 23.28 -8.22
N VAL A 9 5.93 22.09 -8.25
CA VAL A 9 6.66 20.83 -8.21
C VAL A 9 6.20 20.07 -9.44
N ALA A 10 6.95 20.23 -10.52
CA ALA A 10 6.85 19.39 -11.69
C ALA A 10 7.41 18.02 -11.31
N LEU A 11 6.54 17.01 -11.24
CA LEU A 11 6.94 15.61 -11.22
C LEU A 11 7.42 15.25 -12.63
N SER A 12 8.73 15.09 -12.79
CA SER A 12 9.30 14.40 -13.94
C SER A 12 8.88 12.94 -13.86
N VAL A 13 8.00 12.53 -14.77
CA VAL A 13 7.58 11.15 -14.97
C VAL A 13 8.62 10.49 -15.87
N GLU A 14 9.55 9.75 -15.26
CA GLU A 14 10.29 8.68 -15.95
C GLU A 14 9.74 7.33 -15.50
N ASN A 15 9.65 6.43 -16.49
CA ASN A 15 8.86 5.21 -16.52
C ASN A 15 9.17 4.23 -15.36
N GLY A 16 8.11 3.83 -14.65
CA GLY A 16 8.13 2.76 -13.64
C GLY A 16 6.86 1.92 -13.69
N PHE A 17 6.65 1.21 -14.80
CA PHE A 17 5.73 0.08 -14.88
C PHE A 17 6.58 -1.20 -15.02
N ALA A 18 6.60 -2.01 -13.98
CA ALA A 18 6.99 -3.42 -14.08
C ALA A 18 6.03 -4.24 -13.20
N ASP A 19 5.14 -4.93 -13.90
CA ASP A 19 4.29 -6.02 -13.43
C ASP A 19 5.11 -7.16 -12.80
N ILE A 20 4.52 -7.84 -11.82
CA ILE A 20 4.97 -9.13 -11.31
C ILE A 20 3.90 -10.19 -11.62
N GLY A 21 4.30 -11.18 -12.43
CA GLY A 21 3.66 -12.50 -12.66
C GLY A 21 2.65 -12.53 -13.81
N GLU A 22 2.72 -13.38 -14.84
CA GLU A 22 3.54 -14.55 -15.20
C GLU A 22 3.40 -14.73 -16.73
N PHE A 23 4.43 -15.24 -17.42
CA PHE A 23 4.37 -16.45 -18.26
C PHE A 23 5.62 -16.59 -19.13
N CYS A 24 6.30 -17.73 -18.97
CA CYS A 24 7.33 -18.23 -19.87
C CYS A 24 6.75 -18.57 -21.24
N ALA A 25 7.44 -18.15 -22.31
CA ALA A 25 7.97 -19.00 -23.40
C ALA A 25 8.02 -18.23 -24.73
N SER A 26 9.22 -17.86 -25.18
CA SER A 26 9.59 -17.89 -26.61
C SER A 26 11.05 -17.50 -26.81
N SER A 27 11.85 -18.41 -27.35
CA SER A 27 13.13 -18.15 -28.02
C SER A 27 12.89 -17.69 -29.48
N PRO A 28 13.93 -17.37 -30.26
CA PRO A 28 14.76 -16.16 -30.19
C PRO A 28 14.78 -15.42 -31.55
N ASP A 29 15.32 -14.20 -31.63
CA ASP A 29 16.28 -13.82 -32.70
C ASP A 29 16.79 -12.36 -32.58
N THR A 30 18.09 -12.29 -32.31
CA THR A 30 19.14 -11.39 -32.85
C THR A 30 18.86 -9.89 -33.07
N SER A 31 19.57 -9.02 -32.33
CA SER A 31 20.80 -8.36 -32.80
C SER A 31 21.28 -7.20 -31.88
N SER A 32 22.51 -7.35 -31.38
CA SER A 32 23.55 -6.34 -31.04
C SER A 32 23.11 -4.89 -30.69
N SER A 33 23.53 -4.25 -29.60
CA SER A 33 24.92 -4.10 -29.15
C SER A 33 25.03 -3.40 -27.77
N VAL A 34 25.79 -4.05 -26.88
CA VAL A 34 26.81 -3.55 -25.92
C VAL A 34 26.43 -2.44 -24.91
N SER A 35 26.21 -2.86 -23.66
CA SER A 35 26.75 -2.17 -22.46
C SER A 35 27.20 -3.21 -21.43
N GLU A 36 28.51 -3.19 -21.12
CA GLU A 36 29.22 -4.01 -20.13
C GLU A 36 28.83 -3.53 -18.71
N SER A 37 28.24 -4.39 -17.87
CA SER A 37 28.87 -5.35 -16.94
C SER A 37 29.21 -4.76 -15.56
N LEU A 38 28.47 -5.19 -14.54
CA LEU A 38 28.97 -5.64 -13.23
C LEU A 38 27.84 -6.42 -12.53
N ALA A 39 27.57 -7.61 -13.07
CA ALA A 39 26.96 -8.72 -12.36
C ALA A 39 27.75 -9.96 -12.75
N SER A 40 28.47 -10.54 -11.80
CA SER A 40 28.97 -11.91 -11.90
C SER A 40 29.39 -12.43 -10.52
N ALA A 41 28.41 -12.93 -9.79
CA ALA A 41 28.57 -14.13 -8.98
C ALA A 41 27.24 -14.89 -9.09
N GLU A 42 27.25 -15.96 -9.87
CA GLU A 42 26.11 -16.78 -10.26
C GLU A 42 25.53 -17.53 -9.05
N LEU A 43 24.21 -17.47 -8.87
CA LEU A 43 23.42 -18.38 -8.03
C LEU A 43 22.68 -19.37 -8.96
N PRO A 44 22.60 -20.67 -8.64
CA PRO A 44 21.90 -21.64 -9.49
C PRO A 44 20.38 -21.43 -9.46
N GLN A 45 19.76 -21.41 -10.63
CA GLN A 45 18.30 -21.42 -10.78
C GLN A 45 17.77 -22.85 -10.60
N LEU A 46 16.83 -23.05 -9.68
CA LEU A 46 15.94 -24.21 -9.68
C LEU A 46 14.48 -23.74 -9.74
N HIS A 47 13.78 -24.25 -10.74
CA HIS A 47 12.34 -24.13 -10.94
C HIS A 47 11.62 -25.22 -10.12
N GLN A 48 10.50 -24.89 -9.47
CA GLN A 48 9.19 -25.49 -9.76
C GLN A 48 8.09 -24.92 -8.83
N GLN A 49 6.95 -24.59 -9.43
CA GLN A 49 5.69 -24.36 -8.73
C GLN A 49 5.08 -25.72 -8.34
N HIS A 50 4.72 -25.90 -7.07
CA HIS A 50 3.79 -26.95 -6.66
C HIS A 50 2.64 -26.38 -5.82
N LYS A 51 1.42 -26.72 -6.24
CA LYS A 51 0.15 -26.30 -5.67
C LYS A 51 -0.39 -27.42 -4.77
N LEU A 52 -0.69 -27.08 -3.50
CA LEU A 52 -1.55 -27.77 -2.52
C LEU A 52 -1.51 -29.31 -2.46
N GLY A 53 -0.71 -29.81 -1.52
CA GLY A 53 -0.76 -31.16 -0.93
C GLY A 53 0.00 -31.12 0.39
N GLY A 54 -0.43 -31.90 1.40
CA GLY A 54 0.24 -31.94 2.71
C GLY A 54 1.76 -32.15 2.55
N VAL A 55 2.53 -31.35 3.27
CA VAL A 55 3.99 -31.31 3.19
C VAL A 55 4.56 -32.70 3.47
N ASP A 56 5.31 -33.28 2.52
CA ASP A 56 6.14 -34.44 2.81
C ASP A 56 7.32 -33.96 3.68
N LEU A 57 7.31 -34.38 4.94
CA LEU A 57 8.34 -34.00 5.91
C LEU A 57 9.75 -34.45 5.48
N ASN A 58 9.85 -35.42 4.56
CA ASN A 58 11.15 -35.87 4.05
C ASN A 58 11.71 -34.93 2.98
N GLU A 59 10.88 -34.36 2.11
CA GLU A 59 11.33 -33.38 1.10
C GLU A 59 11.85 -32.10 1.76
N VAL A 60 11.15 -31.63 2.80
CA VAL A 60 11.59 -30.47 3.61
C VAL A 60 12.89 -30.77 4.38
N ALA A 61 13.12 -32.02 4.78
CA ALA A 61 14.34 -32.39 5.51
C ALA A 61 15.58 -32.31 4.62
N ASP A 62 15.49 -32.80 3.38
CA ASP A 62 16.61 -32.77 2.43
C ASP A 62 16.96 -31.33 2.03
N GLU A 63 15.96 -30.50 1.70
CA GLU A 63 16.16 -29.07 1.39
C GLU A 63 16.73 -28.30 2.59
N LEU A 64 16.27 -28.62 3.81
CA LEU A 64 16.79 -28.00 5.03
C LEU A 64 18.26 -28.38 5.27
N GLU A 65 18.65 -29.64 5.00
CA GLU A 65 20.04 -30.08 5.13
C GLU A 65 20.98 -29.34 4.17
N GLU A 66 20.57 -29.13 2.92
CA GLU A 66 21.36 -28.36 1.94
C GLU A 66 21.57 -26.90 2.38
N GLU A 67 20.51 -26.23 2.84
CA GLU A 67 20.59 -24.86 3.35
C GLU A 67 21.43 -24.76 4.63
N LEU A 68 21.39 -25.77 5.50
CA LEU A 68 22.23 -25.82 6.71
C LEU A 68 23.73 -25.86 6.36
N VAL A 69 24.12 -26.58 5.31
CA VAL A 69 25.51 -26.59 4.84
C VAL A 69 25.93 -25.23 4.30
N LEU A 70 25.08 -24.59 3.49
CA LEU A 70 25.37 -23.28 2.90
C LEU A 70 25.49 -22.20 3.97
N CYS A 71 24.61 -22.20 4.98
CA CYS A 71 24.54 -21.15 5.98
C CYS A 71 25.77 -21.12 6.92
N LEU A 72 26.41 -22.28 7.16
CA LEU A 72 27.65 -22.35 7.94
C LEU A 72 28.82 -21.62 7.27
N SER A 73 28.82 -21.54 5.94
CA SER A 73 29.89 -20.91 5.17
C SER A 73 29.62 -19.44 4.81
N THR A 74 28.35 -19.07 4.66
CA THR A 74 27.94 -17.74 4.15
C THR A 74 27.26 -16.86 5.19
N GLY A 75 26.74 -17.42 6.28
CA GLY A 75 25.85 -16.71 7.20
C GLY A 75 24.48 -16.39 6.60
N TYR A 76 24.16 -16.90 5.42
CA TYR A 76 22.86 -16.74 4.76
C TYR A 76 22.07 -18.05 4.84
N CYS A 77 20.82 -17.98 5.28
CA CYS A 77 19.94 -19.15 5.36
C CYS A 77 18.56 -18.77 4.81
N ASN A 78 18.12 -19.47 3.75
CA ASN A 78 16.82 -19.25 3.14
C ASN A 78 15.90 -20.45 3.37
N LEU A 79 14.93 -20.26 4.26
CA LEU A 79 13.94 -21.26 4.62
C LEU A 79 12.52 -20.79 4.27
N SER A 80 12.41 -19.91 3.28
CA SER A 80 11.12 -19.39 2.82
C SER A 80 10.30 -20.47 2.11
N GLN A 81 8.98 -20.43 2.27
CA GLN A 81 8.01 -21.29 1.57
C GLN A 81 8.15 -22.81 1.80
N MET A 82 8.83 -23.23 2.88
CA MET A 82 9.01 -24.65 3.22
C MET A 82 7.85 -25.23 4.05
N GLY A 83 6.78 -24.47 4.29
CA GLY A 83 5.63 -24.91 5.09
C GLY A 83 5.91 -25.07 6.59
N LEU A 84 6.92 -24.36 7.11
CA LEU A 84 7.33 -24.46 8.52
C LEU A 84 6.25 -23.93 9.46
N VAL A 85 5.95 -24.68 10.52
CA VAL A 85 5.00 -24.27 11.57
C VAL A 85 5.70 -23.60 12.76
N THR A 86 7.00 -23.84 12.91
CA THR A 86 7.87 -23.31 13.97
C THR A 86 9.26 -23.02 13.41
N THR A 87 10.02 -22.15 14.07
CA THR A 87 11.43 -21.93 13.74
C THR A 87 12.27 -23.19 14.01
N PRO A 88 13.09 -23.69 13.08
CA PRO A 88 13.85 -24.93 13.28
C PRO A 88 14.92 -24.82 14.37
N ALA A 89 15.19 -25.88 15.14
CA ALA A 89 16.14 -25.82 16.27
C ALA A 89 17.61 -26.00 15.85
N ASN A 90 17.88 -26.66 14.73
CA ASN A 90 19.24 -27.10 14.35
C ASN A 90 19.98 -26.09 13.45
N ILE A 91 19.54 -24.83 13.43
CA ILE A 91 20.16 -23.78 12.64
C ILE A 91 21.30 -23.15 13.45
N PRO A 92 22.46 -22.87 12.84
CA PRO A 92 23.58 -22.18 13.49
C PRO A 92 23.28 -20.68 13.64
N TYR A 93 22.29 -20.34 14.48
CA TYR A 93 21.81 -18.97 14.67
C TYR A 93 22.90 -17.97 15.12
N GLU A 94 23.97 -18.47 15.76
CA GLU A 94 25.10 -17.65 16.23
C GLU A 94 25.94 -17.05 15.10
N SER A 95 25.97 -17.67 13.91
CA SER A 95 26.76 -17.21 12.76
C SER A 95 25.95 -16.51 11.67
N LEU A 96 24.63 -16.47 11.79
CA LEU A 96 23.77 -15.92 10.74
C LEU A 96 23.86 -14.40 10.63
N VAL A 97 23.95 -13.95 9.38
CA VAL A 97 23.87 -12.56 8.93
C VAL A 97 22.51 -12.29 8.27
N THR A 98 21.96 -13.27 7.54
CA THR A 98 20.64 -13.19 6.92
C THR A 98 19.84 -14.46 7.16
N LEU A 99 18.60 -14.30 7.60
CA LEU A 99 17.64 -15.40 7.75
C LEU A 99 16.34 -15.03 7.05
N LEU A 100 15.92 -15.84 6.08
CA LEU A 100 14.64 -15.73 5.41
C LEU A 100 13.73 -16.88 5.82
N LEU A 101 12.55 -16.55 6.31
CA LEU A 101 11.53 -17.47 6.80
C LEU A 101 10.15 -17.11 6.24
N SER A 102 10.11 -16.37 5.12
CA SER A 102 8.88 -15.84 4.56
C SER A 102 8.02 -16.90 3.89
N GLY A 103 6.69 -16.73 3.91
CA GLY A 103 5.76 -17.66 3.24
C GLY A 103 5.62 -19.01 3.97
N ASN A 104 5.80 -19.02 5.28
CA ASN A 104 5.63 -20.21 6.13
C ASN A 104 4.31 -20.13 6.94
N GLN A 105 4.11 -21.05 7.88
CA GLN A 105 2.92 -21.15 8.73
C GLN A 105 3.27 -20.90 10.22
N ILE A 106 4.31 -20.13 10.48
CA ILE A 106 4.81 -19.89 11.84
C ILE A 106 3.82 -19.01 12.59
N LYS A 107 3.34 -19.50 13.74
CA LYS A 107 2.37 -18.79 14.60
C LYS A 107 3.01 -18.04 15.77
N GLU A 108 4.12 -18.58 16.26
CA GLU A 108 4.82 -18.04 17.41
C GLU A 108 6.34 -18.20 17.24
N ILE A 109 7.08 -17.27 17.83
CA ILE A 109 8.53 -17.32 17.93
C ILE A 109 8.88 -17.19 19.40
N SER A 110 9.64 -18.15 19.93
CA SER A 110 10.03 -18.16 21.33
C SER A 110 10.95 -16.98 21.68
N GLU A 111 10.75 -16.38 22.86
CA GLU A 111 11.66 -15.38 23.43
C GLU A 111 13.11 -15.87 23.48
N SER A 112 13.33 -17.15 23.74
CA SER A 112 14.67 -17.74 23.86
C SER A 112 15.46 -17.72 22.55
N LEU A 113 14.79 -17.64 21.39
CA LEU A 113 15.42 -17.72 20.09
C LEU A 113 16.42 -16.57 19.85
N PHE A 114 16.11 -15.37 20.36
CA PHE A 114 16.95 -14.18 20.24
C PHE A 114 17.78 -13.89 21.51
N THR A 115 18.04 -14.93 22.31
CA THR A 115 18.86 -14.84 23.53
C THR A 115 20.06 -15.78 23.45
N ASN A 116 20.86 -15.86 24.51
CA ASN A 116 21.96 -16.82 24.65
C ASN A 116 23.03 -16.75 23.53
N GLY A 117 23.25 -15.58 22.93
CA GLY A 117 24.27 -15.39 21.92
C GLY A 117 23.82 -15.72 20.48
N ASN A 118 22.57 -16.11 20.26
CA ASN A 118 22.02 -16.20 18.92
C ASN A 118 21.95 -14.83 18.24
N PHE A 119 22.11 -14.81 16.92
CA PHE A 119 21.92 -13.63 16.06
C PHE A 119 22.80 -12.42 16.40
N GLN A 120 24.01 -12.65 16.93
CA GLN A 120 24.98 -11.57 17.21
C GLN A 120 25.40 -10.79 15.95
N PHE A 121 25.28 -11.40 14.77
CA PHE A 121 25.65 -10.83 13.47
C PHE A 121 24.47 -10.61 12.53
N LEU A 122 23.23 -10.89 12.97
CA LEU A 122 22.07 -10.87 12.08
C LEU A 122 21.77 -9.44 11.64
N CYS A 123 21.91 -9.18 10.34
CA CYS A 123 21.60 -7.91 9.68
C CYS A 123 20.22 -7.92 9.04
N LYS A 124 19.74 -9.06 8.55
CA LYS A 124 18.43 -9.16 7.88
C LYS A 124 17.63 -10.35 8.39
N LEU A 125 16.38 -10.08 8.76
CA LEU A 125 15.39 -11.09 9.13
C LEU A 125 14.11 -10.86 8.33
N ASP A 126 13.69 -11.85 7.56
CA ASP A 126 12.41 -11.86 6.87
C ASP A 126 11.49 -12.93 7.46
N LEU A 127 10.40 -12.48 8.06
CA LEU A 127 9.34 -13.29 8.67
C LEU A 127 7.98 -12.99 8.01
N SER A 128 7.98 -12.35 6.84
CA SER A 128 6.77 -11.95 6.15
C SER A 128 5.92 -13.16 5.71
N SER A 129 4.62 -12.96 5.50
CA SER A 129 3.69 -14.01 5.04
C SER A 129 3.72 -15.24 5.95
N ASN A 130 3.53 -15.02 7.25
CA ASN A 130 3.39 -16.06 8.27
C ASN A 130 2.06 -15.88 9.03
N CYS A 131 1.89 -16.55 10.17
CA CYS A 131 0.69 -16.47 11.00
C CYS A 131 0.97 -15.81 12.37
N LEU A 132 1.99 -14.95 12.48
CA LEU A 132 2.42 -14.38 13.76
C LEU A 132 1.38 -13.41 14.32
N GLU A 133 0.91 -13.66 15.55
CA GLU A 133 0.03 -12.71 16.27
C GLU A 133 0.82 -11.68 17.11
N SER A 134 2.07 -12.03 17.41
CA SER A 134 3.01 -11.19 18.14
C SER A 134 4.45 -11.61 17.80
N VAL A 135 5.40 -10.75 18.17
CA VAL A 135 6.83 -11.03 18.10
C VAL A 135 7.44 -10.89 19.50
N PRO A 136 8.50 -11.64 19.82
CA PRO A 136 9.11 -11.61 21.15
C PRO A 136 9.84 -10.30 21.43
N LYS A 137 9.90 -9.89 22.70
CA LYS A 137 10.65 -8.71 23.17
C LYS A 137 12.14 -8.83 22.87
N SER A 138 12.69 -10.03 22.99
CA SER A 138 14.10 -10.30 22.72
C SER A 138 14.53 -9.96 21.29
N LEU A 139 13.63 -10.04 20.30
CA LEU A 139 13.89 -9.61 18.93
C LEU A 139 14.32 -8.14 18.86
N PHE A 140 13.72 -7.28 19.68
CA PHE A 140 13.99 -5.83 19.66
C PHE A 140 15.31 -5.44 20.35
N LYS A 141 16.08 -6.42 20.82
CA LYS A 141 17.40 -6.26 21.44
C LYS A 141 18.55 -6.58 20.47
N LEU A 142 18.27 -6.97 19.24
CA LEU A 142 19.30 -7.30 18.25
C LEU A 142 20.06 -6.05 17.82
N MET A 143 21.38 -6.05 18.06
CA MET A 143 22.23 -4.86 17.91
C MET A 143 22.67 -4.60 16.46
N LYS A 144 22.61 -5.62 15.60
CA LYS A 144 23.09 -5.57 14.21
C LYS A 144 21.98 -5.61 13.17
N LEU A 145 20.72 -5.80 13.58
CA LEU A 145 19.60 -5.96 12.66
C LEU A 145 19.29 -4.63 11.97
N GLU A 146 19.47 -4.61 10.64
CA GLU A 146 19.25 -3.45 9.77
C GLU A 146 17.88 -3.53 9.07
N VAL A 147 17.44 -4.75 8.71
CA VAL A 147 16.19 -4.99 7.98
C VAL A 147 15.36 -6.05 8.69
N LEU A 148 14.13 -5.68 9.07
CA LEU A 148 13.15 -6.59 9.67
C LEU A 148 11.86 -6.57 8.85
N LEU A 149 11.50 -7.68 8.21
CA LEU A 149 10.26 -7.79 7.46
C LEU A 149 9.27 -8.67 8.21
N LEU A 150 8.11 -8.11 8.54
CA LEU A 150 7.01 -8.74 9.28
C LEU A 150 5.67 -8.58 8.55
N ASP A 151 5.71 -8.19 7.27
CA ASP A 151 4.54 -7.96 6.45
C ASP A 151 3.66 -9.22 6.34
N HIS A 152 2.35 -9.08 6.13
CA HIS A 152 1.42 -10.19 5.97
C HIS A 152 1.48 -11.19 7.14
N ASN A 153 1.18 -10.69 8.33
CA ASN A 153 1.03 -11.48 9.55
C ASN A 153 -0.25 -11.02 10.28
N ASN A 154 -0.47 -11.50 11.51
CA ASN A 154 -1.63 -11.14 12.33
C ASN A 154 -1.22 -10.28 13.55
N ILE A 155 -0.12 -9.51 13.43
CA ILE A 155 0.47 -8.79 14.57
C ILE A 155 -0.45 -7.66 14.99
N THR A 156 -0.88 -7.69 16.25
CA THR A 156 -1.79 -6.66 16.80
C THR A 156 -1.09 -5.52 17.53
N ARG A 157 0.15 -5.76 17.98
CA ARG A 157 1.01 -4.79 18.65
C ARG A 157 2.47 -5.25 18.58
N LEU A 158 3.39 -4.29 18.54
CA LEU A 158 4.79 -4.57 18.83
C LEU A 158 5.01 -4.65 20.35
N PRO A 159 5.93 -5.51 20.83
CA PRO A 159 6.22 -5.73 22.24
C PRO A 159 7.09 -4.62 22.84
N VAL A 160 6.94 -3.39 22.36
CA VAL A 160 7.63 -2.22 22.88
C VAL A 160 6.80 -1.67 24.04
N SER A 161 7.28 -1.88 25.26
CA SER A 161 6.68 -1.34 26.48
C SER A 161 7.19 0.07 26.73
N VAL A 162 6.26 0.97 27.07
CA VAL A 162 6.53 2.36 27.46
C VAL A 162 7.37 2.46 28.76
N ASP A 163 7.46 1.37 29.54
CA ASP A 163 8.00 1.35 30.90
C ASP A 163 9.32 0.56 31.11
N GLU A 164 9.95 0.04 30.07
CA GLU A 164 11.29 -0.57 30.21
C GLU A 164 12.37 0.52 30.09
N GLN A 165 12.80 1.03 31.24
CA GLN A 165 13.94 1.92 31.50
C GLN A 165 14.19 3.05 30.48
N ILE A 166 13.97 4.29 30.96
CA ILE A 166 14.42 5.54 30.34
C ILE A 166 15.86 5.36 29.78
N GLY A 167 15.98 5.25 28.45
CA GLY A 167 17.26 5.28 27.75
C GLY A 167 17.73 3.98 27.06
N SER A 168 17.02 2.84 27.12
CA SER A 168 17.43 1.69 26.30
C SER A 168 17.08 1.90 24.82
N GLN A 169 18.10 1.95 23.96
CA GLN A 169 17.92 1.89 22.51
C GLN A 169 17.33 0.53 22.12
N LEU A 170 16.40 0.54 21.17
CA LEU A 170 15.85 -0.68 20.56
C LEU A 170 16.42 -0.77 19.15
N LEU A 171 16.82 -1.98 18.74
CA LEU A 171 17.31 -2.25 17.39
C LEU A 171 18.19 -1.11 16.82
N PRO A 172 19.35 -0.79 17.44
CA PRO A 172 20.08 0.46 17.17
C PRO A 172 20.58 0.61 15.72
N ALA A 173 20.71 -0.51 14.99
CA ALA A 173 21.11 -0.55 13.58
C ALA A 173 19.93 -0.59 12.60
N LEU A 174 18.67 -0.66 13.07
CA LEU A 174 17.50 -0.86 12.21
C LEU A 174 17.29 0.34 11.30
N GLN A 175 17.31 0.06 10.01
CA GLN A 175 17.05 1.02 8.94
C GLN A 175 15.64 0.84 8.38
N ARG A 176 15.19 -0.40 8.17
CA ARG A 176 13.91 -0.67 7.50
C ARG A 176 13.10 -1.70 8.25
N ILE A 177 11.82 -1.39 8.45
CA ILE A 177 10.86 -2.32 9.05
C ILE A 177 9.57 -2.40 8.23
N GLY A 178 9.27 -3.60 7.76
CA GLY A 178 8.02 -3.94 7.08
C GLY A 178 7.00 -4.49 8.07
N LEU A 179 5.83 -3.87 8.15
CA LEU A 179 4.71 -4.27 9.00
C LEU A 179 3.39 -4.20 8.22
N GLU A 180 3.44 -4.16 6.89
CA GLU A 180 2.24 -4.04 6.07
C GLU A 180 1.35 -5.26 6.25
N PHE A 181 0.05 -5.11 6.06
CA PHE A 181 -0.92 -6.23 6.15
C PHE A 181 -0.83 -6.98 7.50
N ASN A 182 -1.00 -6.24 8.59
CA ASN A 182 -1.16 -6.74 9.95
C ASN A 182 -2.46 -6.16 10.57
N ASP A 183 -2.71 -6.37 11.86
CA ASP A 183 -3.84 -5.73 12.57
C ASP A 183 -3.36 -4.83 13.72
N LEU A 184 -2.34 -4.00 13.44
CA LEU A 184 -1.80 -3.11 14.47
C LEU A 184 -2.90 -2.22 15.04
N SER A 185 -3.09 -2.31 16.35
CA SER A 185 -4.10 -1.57 17.10
C SER A 185 -3.67 -0.15 17.49
N ARG A 186 -2.36 0.12 17.46
CA ARG A 186 -1.75 1.42 17.81
C ARG A 186 -0.59 1.75 16.87
N PHE A 187 -0.40 3.04 16.60
CA PHE A 187 0.75 3.51 15.84
C PHE A 187 2.06 3.20 16.59
N PRO A 188 3.08 2.60 15.95
CA PRO A 188 4.31 2.18 16.61
C PRO A 188 5.31 3.35 16.78
N ILE A 189 4.89 4.39 17.51
CA ILE A 189 5.68 5.62 17.73
C ILE A 189 7.06 5.35 18.36
N GLU A 190 7.17 4.24 19.09
CA GLU A 190 8.40 3.87 19.79
C GLU A 190 9.56 3.51 18.86
N LEU A 191 9.27 3.07 17.62
CA LEU A 191 10.30 2.86 16.61
C LEU A 191 11.02 4.17 16.29
N PHE A 192 10.26 5.26 16.13
CA PHE A 192 10.80 6.59 15.83
C PHE A 192 11.57 7.18 17.00
N LYS A 193 11.25 6.77 18.23
CA LYS A 193 11.88 7.27 19.45
C LYS A 193 13.16 6.50 19.82
N HIS A 194 13.19 5.20 19.54
CA HIS A 194 14.21 4.29 20.09
C HIS A 194 15.13 3.66 19.03
N CYS A 195 14.83 3.77 17.73
CA CYS A 195 15.65 3.27 16.63
C CYS A 195 16.35 4.44 15.91
N PRO A 196 17.59 4.82 16.28
CA PRO A 196 18.28 6.02 15.77
C PRO A 196 18.86 5.89 14.35
N SER A 197 18.68 4.74 13.69
CA SER A 197 19.16 4.51 12.33
C SER A 197 18.00 4.33 11.34
N LEU A 198 16.76 4.56 11.78
CA LEU A 198 15.57 4.24 11.03
C LEU A 198 15.45 5.11 9.79
N GLU A 199 15.28 4.49 8.62
CA GLU A 199 15.14 5.15 7.32
C GLU A 199 13.75 4.95 6.73
N ALA A 200 13.11 3.79 6.97
CA ALA A 200 11.79 3.49 6.42
C ALA A 200 10.94 2.59 7.32
N VAL A 201 9.65 2.93 7.44
CA VAL A 201 8.62 2.18 8.16
C VAL A 201 7.43 1.97 7.23
N TYR A 202 7.07 0.73 6.97
CA TYR A 202 5.94 0.37 6.11
C TYR A 202 4.79 -0.15 6.98
N LEU A 203 3.69 0.60 7.05
CA LEU A 203 2.54 0.34 7.92
C LEU A 203 1.22 0.21 7.17
N SER A 204 1.22 0.22 5.84
CA SER A 204 -0.01 0.09 5.05
C SER A 204 -0.79 -1.16 5.45
N GLN A 205 -2.11 -1.12 5.25
CA GLN A 205 -3.03 -2.19 5.59
C GLN A 205 -3.06 -2.53 7.09
N ASN A 206 -2.89 -1.52 7.94
CA ASN A 206 -3.13 -1.59 9.39
C ASN A 206 -4.20 -0.56 9.78
N LEU A 207 -5.39 -0.69 9.21
CA LEU A 207 -6.43 0.36 9.25
C LEU A 207 -6.95 0.67 10.66
N ARG A 208 -6.77 -0.25 11.62
CA ARG A 208 -7.22 -0.10 13.01
C ARG A 208 -6.41 0.94 13.79
N MET A 209 -5.07 0.96 13.64
CA MET A 209 -4.22 1.97 14.30
C MET A 209 -4.51 3.40 13.82
N LEU A 210 -5.13 3.56 12.65
CA LEU A 210 -5.50 4.86 12.10
C LEU A 210 -6.85 5.38 12.61
N ASN A 211 -7.58 4.62 13.44
CA ASN A 211 -8.80 5.12 14.11
C ASN A 211 -8.45 6.12 15.23
N GLU A 212 -7.34 5.90 15.91
CA GLU A 212 -6.74 6.80 16.91
C GLU A 212 -5.31 7.15 16.47
N PRO A 213 -5.18 8.04 15.48
CA PRO A 213 -3.89 8.34 14.88
C PRO A 213 -2.94 9.05 15.87
N VAL A 214 -1.64 8.93 15.60
CA VAL A 214 -0.60 9.57 16.42
C VAL A 214 -0.65 11.09 16.27
N SER A 215 -0.53 11.84 17.37
CA SER A 215 -0.49 13.31 17.31
C SER A 215 0.88 13.83 16.90
N VAL A 216 0.92 14.98 16.22
CA VAL A 216 2.16 15.72 15.92
C VAL A 216 3.00 15.98 17.17
N LYS A 217 2.37 16.22 18.33
CA LYS A 217 3.08 16.43 19.60
C LYS A 217 3.87 15.19 20.01
N GLN A 218 3.29 14.00 19.84
CA GLN A 218 3.99 12.74 20.14
C GLN A 218 5.13 12.49 19.13
N LEU A 219 4.91 12.79 17.84
CA LEU A 219 5.95 12.68 16.82
C LEU A 219 7.13 13.63 17.07
N LEU A 220 6.88 14.89 17.45
CA LEU A 220 7.91 15.84 17.84
C LEU A 220 8.71 15.38 19.06
N GLN A 221 8.06 14.68 20.01
CA GLN A 221 8.73 14.10 21.17
C GLN A 221 9.54 12.84 20.82
N ALA A 222 9.10 12.07 19.82
CA ALA A 222 9.84 10.91 19.33
C ALA A 222 11.10 11.33 18.54
N ALA A 223 11.03 12.45 17.82
CA ALA A 223 12.14 13.03 17.05
C ALA A 223 13.34 13.48 17.89
N ALA A 224 13.25 13.41 19.23
CA ALA A 224 14.17 14.08 20.16
C ALA A 224 15.59 13.50 20.25
N VAL A 225 16.04 12.64 19.32
CA VAL A 225 17.40 12.06 19.34
C VAL A 225 18.25 12.40 18.11
N GLU A 226 17.74 13.10 17.10
CA GLU A 226 18.53 13.38 15.88
C GLU A 226 18.93 14.84 15.71
N SER A 227 19.64 15.39 16.69
CA SER A 227 20.38 16.64 16.52
C SER A 227 21.77 16.46 15.89
N SER A 228 22.12 15.29 15.33
CA SER A 228 23.50 14.98 14.92
C SER A 228 23.73 14.57 13.46
N LYS A 229 22.70 14.43 12.63
CA LYS A 229 22.86 14.19 11.19
C LYS A 229 22.02 15.19 10.41
N GLU A 230 22.67 16.19 9.83
CA GLU A 230 22.00 17.09 8.88
C GLU A 230 21.37 16.24 7.76
N ASN A 231 20.08 16.43 7.50
CA ASN A 231 19.28 15.79 6.44
C ASN A 231 18.83 14.32 6.62
N HIS A 232 18.86 13.75 7.83
CA HIS A 232 18.22 12.44 8.03
C HIS A 232 16.70 12.56 7.91
N ARG A 233 16.08 11.73 7.07
CA ARG A 233 14.63 11.66 6.85
C ARG A 233 14.16 10.21 6.97
N VAL A 234 13.03 10.01 7.63
CA VAL A 234 12.37 8.72 7.77
C VAL A 234 11.16 8.66 6.85
N LEU A 235 11.11 7.67 5.98
CA LEU A 235 9.95 7.38 5.15
C LEU A 235 8.91 6.58 5.94
N LEU A 236 7.69 7.09 6.03
CA LEU A 236 6.52 6.40 6.55
C LEU A 236 5.57 6.08 5.39
N LYS A 237 5.41 4.80 5.06
CA LYS A 237 4.34 4.34 4.16
C LYS A 237 3.13 3.92 4.97
N VAL A 238 1.97 4.51 4.70
CA VAL A 238 0.75 4.30 5.51
C VAL A 238 -0.51 4.58 4.68
N ASP A 239 -1.65 3.96 5.02
CA ASP A 239 -2.88 4.17 4.26
C ASP A 239 -3.47 5.57 4.39
N ASN A 240 -4.12 6.04 3.33
CA ASN A 240 -4.77 7.34 3.28
C ASN A 240 -6.14 7.40 4.02
N LYS A 241 -6.25 6.81 5.21
CA LYS A 241 -7.51 6.85 5.97
C LYS A 241 -7.94 8.30 6.24
N PRO A 242 -9.20 8.70 5.97
CA PRO A 242 -9.60 10.12 5.97
C PRO A 242 -9.29 10.86 7.27
N VAL A 243 -9.53 10.24 8.42
CA VAL A 243 -9.25 10.86 9.74
C VAL A 243 -7.75 11.12 9.95
N PHE A 244 -6.88 10.22 9.47
CA PHE A 244 -5.43 10.37 9.55
C PHE A 244 -4.93 11.47 8.60
N VAL A 245 -5.39 11.44 7.34
CA VAL A 245 -5.01 12.45 6.34
C VAL A 245 -5.47 13.84 6.77
N GLN A 246 -6.71 13.96 7.27
CA GLN A 246 -7.24 15.23 7.77
C GLN A 246 -6.39 15.77 8.92
N GLN A 247 -6.02 14.92 9.88
CA GLN A 247 -5.14 15.31 10.97
C GLN A 247 -3.79 15.81 10.47
N MET A 248 -3.15 15.11 9.51
CA MET A 248 -1.86 15.56 8.96
C MET A 248 -1.93 16.96 8.37
N TYR A 249 -3.03 17.29 7.67
CA TYR A 249 -3.25 18.62 7.11
C TYR A 249 -3.53 19.67 8.20
N ASP A 250 -4.40 19.35 9.16
CA ASP A 250 -4.77 20.28 10.25
C ASP A 250 -3.58 20.58 11.15
N GLU A 251 -2.71 19.60 11.39
CA GLU A 251 -1.50 19.70 12.18
C GLU A 251 -0.26 20.12 11.36
N LYS A 252 -0.40 20.34 10.04
CA LYS A 252 0.66 20.83 9.13
C LYS A 252 1.96 20.02 9.19
N TRP A 253 1.84 18.70 9.08
CA TRP A 253 2.98 17.79 9.25
C TRP A 253 4.17 18.10 8.33
N ASP A 254 3.91 18.54 7.09
CA ASP A 254 4.92 18.94 6.11
C ASP A 254 5.75 20.16 6.55
N GLU A 255 5.18 21.06 7.34
CA GLU A 255 5.89 22.23 7.90
C GLU A 255 6.65 21.88 9.18
N VAL A 256 6.09 21.02 10.03
CA VAL A 256 6.54 20.84 11.43
C VAL A 256 7.34 19.56 11.67
N LEU A 257 7.30 18.58 10.75
CA LEU A 257 8.05 17.33 10.82
C LEU A 257 9.02 17.22 9.61
N PRO A 258 10.05 18.07 9.50
CA PRO A 258 10.95 18.08 8.35
C PRO A 258 11.80 16.80 8.21
N TRP A 259 11.84 15.97 9.25
CA TRP A 259 12.52 14.68 9.29
C TRP A 259 11.61 13.52 8.84
N LEU A 260 10.31 13.72 8.64
CA LEU A 260 9.36 12.66 8.31
C LEU A 260 8.79 12.85 6.90
N ASP A 261 9.03 11.88 6.02
CA ASP A 261 8.38 11.78 4.72
C ASP A 261 7.20 10.83 4.83
N VAL A 262 6.00 11.27 4.48
CA VAL A 262 4.81 10.41 4.48
C VAL A 262 4.37 10.09 3.06
N GLU A 263 4.41 8.80 2.71
CA GLU A 263 3.87 8.29 1.46
C GLU A 263 2.55 7.57 1.73
N LEU A 264 1.47 8.12 1.16
CA LEU A 264 0.13 7.61 1.37
C LEU A 264 -0.20 6.49 0.40
N HIS A 265 -0.44 5.29 0.94
CA HIS A 265 -0.98 4.17 0.19
C HIS A 265 -2.48 4.40 -0.07
N LYS A 266 -2.84 4.53 -1.36
CA LYS A 266 -4.18 4.97 -1.80
C LYS A 266 -5.20 3.83 -1.82
N ILE A 267 -5.95 3.69 -0.73
CA ILE A 267 -7.09 2.76 -0.59
C ILE A 267 -8.42 3.52 -0.57
N TYR A 268 -8.54 4.58 0.24
CA TYR A 268 -9.76 5.36 0.36
C TYR A 268 -9.98 6.25 -0.88
N PRO A 269 -11.22 6.36 -1.38
CA PRO A 269 -11.55 7.15 -2.56
C PRO A 269 -11.49 8.66 -2.28
N ASP A 270 -11.45 9.44 -3.35
CA ASP A 270 -11.51 10.89 -3.30
C ASP A 270 -12.96 11.35 -3.26
N LYS A 271 -13.29 12.23 -2.31
CA LYS A 271 -14.63 12.77 -2.13
C LYS A 271 -14.84 13.96 -3.07
N VAL A 272 -15.69 13.79 -4.08
CA VAL A 272 -16.00 14.83 -5.08
C VAL A 272 -17.20 15.68 -4.65
N LEU A 273 -18.25 15.03 -4.15
CA LEU A 273 -19.42 15.67 -3.54
C LEU A 273 -19.65 15.08 -2.15
N SER A 274 -20.61 15.61 -1.39
CA SER A 274 -20.93 15.11 -0.05
C SER A 274 -21.23 13.60 -0.01
N PHE A 275 -21.72 13.03 -1.11
CA PHE A 275 -22.12 11.63 -1.28
C PHE A 275 -21.41 10.90 -2.44
N LEU A 276 -20.68 11.60 -3.33
CA LEU A 276 -20.05 11.03 -4.53
C LEU A 276 -18.54 10.84 -4.31
N TYR A 277 -18.07 9.60 -4.46
CA TYR A 277 -16.67 9.20 -4.26
C TYR A 277 -16.07 8.60 -5.54
N LEU A 278 -14.80 8.90 -5.83
CA LEU A 278 -14.04 8.33 -6.95
C LEU A 278 -12.90 7.45 -6.45
N GLY A 279 -12.84 6.21 -6.95
CA GLY A 279 -11.81 5.23 -6.53
C GLY A 279 -11.30 4.34 -7.65
N SER A 280 -10.40 3.44 -7.28
CA SER A 280 -9.86 2.37 -8.12
C SER A 280 -10.53 1.03 -7.80
N LEU A 281 -10.14 -0.03 -8.52
CA LEU A 281 -10.58 -1.39 -8.19
C LEU A 281 -10.17 -1.80 -6.78
N ARG A 282 -8.98 -1.38 -6.32
CA ARG A 282 -8.49 -1.64 -4.96
C ARG A 282 -9.42 -1.05 -3.90
N THR A 283 -9.90 0.18 -4.12
CA THR A 283 -10.92 0.80 -3.28
C THR A 283 -12.19 -0.06 -3.22
N ALA A 284 -12.66 -0.52 -4.38
CA ALA A 284 -13.87 -1.34 -4.50
C ALA A 284 -13.72 -2.79 -3.98
N GLN A 285 -12.50 -3.20 -3.64
CA GLN A 285 -12.20 -4.50 -3.05
C GLN A 285 -11.97 -4.41 -1.53
N THR A 286 -12.16 -3.24 -0.92
CA THR A 286 -11.91 -3.03 0.51
C THR A 286 -13.21 -2.73 1.26
N PRO A 287 -13.92 -3.73 1.83
CA PRO A 287 -15.23 -3.52 2.46
C PRO A 287 -15.24 -2.50 3.60
N LEU A 288 -14.13 -2.35 4.33
CA LEU A 288 -14.02 -1.36 5.41
C LEU A 288 -14.23 0.07 4.89
N VAL A 289 -13.82 0.37 3.66
CA VAL A 289 -14.03 1.68 3.04
C VAL A 289 -15.52 2.01 2.95
N TYR A 290 -16.37 1.02 2.64
CA TYR A 290 -17.80 1.25 2.51
C TYR A 290 -18.44 1.61 3.84
N ARG A 291 -18.03 0.91 4.90
CA ARG A 291 -18.54 1.14 6.25
C ARG A 291 -18.09 2.49 6.80
N ASP A 292 -16.80 2.82 6.63
CA ASP A 292 -16.22 4.08 7.11
C ASP A 292 -16.82 5.31 6.42
N LEU A 293 -17.25 5.19 5.16
CA LEU A 293 -17.77 6.29 4.35
C LEU A 293 -19.30 6.27 4.14
N ASP A 294 -19.99 5.34 4.78
CA ASP A 294 -21.42 5.03 4.59
C ASP A 294 -21.82 4.90 3.11
N ILE A 295 -20.99 4.18 2.33
CA ILE A 295 -21.26 3.89 0.93
C ILE A 295 -22.25 2.73 0.84
N GLY A 296 -23.41 2.99 0.24
CA GLY A 296 -24.41 1.97 -0.06
C GLY A 296 -24.43 1.55 -1.53
N PHE A 297 -23.75 2.30 -2.40
CA PHE A 297 -23.87 2.18 -3.85
C PHE A 297 -22.49 2.06 -4.50
N ILE A 298 -22.33 1.11 -5.40
CA ILE A 298 -21.10 0.89 -6.16
C ILE A 298 -21.43 0.96 -7.64
N LEU A 299 -20.73 1.81 -8.38
CA LEU A 299 -20.78 1.87 -9.84
C LEU A 299 -19.41 1.43 -10.39
N SER A 300 -19.40 0.25 -11.02
CA SER A 300 -18.24 -0.34 -11.67
C SER A 300 -18.23 0.00 -13.15
N ALA A 301 -17.32 0.88 -13.57
CA ALA A 301 -17.10 1.25 -14.96
C ALA A 301 -15.98 0.39 -15.57
N GLY A 302 -16.33 -0.80 -16.05
CA GLY A 302 -15.39 -1.78 -16.61
C GLY A 302 -15.94 -3.20 -16.66
N ARG A 303 -15.23 -4.06 -17.40
CA ARG A 303 -15.55 -5.48 -17.54
C ARG A 303 -14.73 -6.32 -16.56
N ASN A 304 -15.29 -7.46 -16.13
CA ASN A 304 -14.60 -8.50 -15.35
C ASN A 304 -13.91 -7.99 -14.06
N MET A 305 -14.50 -6.99 -13.41
CA MET A 305 -13.99 -6.47 -12.14
C MET A 305 -14.74 -7.12 -10.98
N THR A 306 -14.02 -7.89 -10.17
CA THR A 306 -14.58 -8.50 -8.95
C THR A 306 -14.55 -7.49 -7.82
N VAL A 307 -15.72 -7.20 -7.26
CA VAL A 307 -15.92 -6.32 -6.11
C VAL A 307 -16.65 -7.06 -5.00
N HIS A 308 -16.43 -6.65 -3.76
CA HIS A 308 -17.14 -7.22 -2.61
C HIS A 308 -18.38 -6.37 -2.33
N VAL A 309 -19.57 -6.90 -2.60
CA VAL A 309 -20.84 -6.20 -2.32
C VAL A 309 -21.44 -6.78 -1.05
N GLU A 310 -21.62 -5.96 -0.02
CA GLU A 310 -22.23 -6.39 1.24
C GLU A 310 -23.77 -6.43 1.13
N SER A 311 -24.43 -7.16 2.04
CA SER A 311 -25.89 -7.25 2.07
C SER A 311 -26.51 -5.85 2.23
N GLY A 312 -27.50 -5.54 1.38
CA GLY A 312 -28.17 -4.23 1.38
C GLY A 312 -27.51 -3.17 0.50
N MET A 313 -26.32 -3.42 -0.04
CA MET A 313 -25.69 -2.52 -1.02
C MET A 313 -26.26 -2.72 -2.42
N ARG A 314 -26.27 -1.65 -3.22
CA ARG A 314 -26.62 -1.68 -4.64
C ARG A 314 -25.37 -1.60 -5.50
N HIS A 315 -25.32 -2.40 -6.56
CA HIS A 315 -24.18 -2.47 -7.47
C HIS A 315 -24.64 -2.37 -8.92
N LEU A 316 -24.10 -1.39 -9.64
CA LEU A 316 -24.29 -1.20 -11.06
C LEU A 316 -22.98 -1.46 -11.80
N VAL A 317 -23.01 -2.35 -12.79
CA VAL A 317 -21.87 -2.62 -13.67
C VAL A 317 -22.14 -2.03 -15.05
N LEU A 318 -21.29 -1.12 -15.48
CA LEU A 318 -21.29 -0.54 -16.82
C LEU A 318 -20.11 -1.16 -17.60
N PRO A 319 -20.36 -2.08 -18.55
CA PRO A 319 -19.34 -2.90 -19.18
C PRO A 319 -18.55 -2.15 -20.28
N ILE A 320 -17.90 -1.04 -19.92
CA ILE A 320 -17.18 -0.15 -20.82
C ILE A 320 -15.66 -0.33 -20.79
N ASP A 321 -15.04 -0.23 -21.96
CA ASP A 321 -13.59 -0.27 -22.11
C ASP A 321 -12.98 1.14 -22.03
N ASP A 322 -11.71 1.24 -21.60
CA ASP A 322 -11.00 2.52 -21.56
C ASP A 322 -10.36 2.83 -22.90
N HIS A 323 -11.21 3.02 -23.92
CA HIS A 323 -10.77 3.18 -25.29
C HIS A 323 -11.43 4.42 -25.91
N PRO A 324 -10.71 5.24 -26.71
CA PRO A 324 -11.27 6.45 -27.32
C PRO A 324 -12.52 6.22 -28.19
N GLY A 325 -12.68 5.03 -28.76
CA GLY A 325 -13.85 4.66 -29.56
C GLY A 325 -15.07 4.13 -28.78
N GLU A 326 -14.97 4.00 -27.45
CA GLU A 326 -16.05 3.45 -26.62
C GLU A 326 -17.21 4.45 -26.48
N LYS A 327 -18.45 4.00 -26.66
CA LYS A 327 -19.64 4.87 -26.66
C LYS A 327 -20.24 4.99 -25.27
N LEU A 328 -20.11 6.16 -24.64
CA LEU A 328 -20.62 6.40 -23.29
C LEU A 328 -22.01 7.05 -23.21
N GLN A 329 -22.47 7.73 -24.27
CA GLN A 329 -23.79 8.39 -24.23
C GLN A 329 -24.95 7.46 -23.80
N PRO A 330 -25.05 6.20 -24.27
CA PRO A 330 -26.17 5.32 -23.90
C PRO A 330 -26.20 4.93 -22.42
N ILE A 331 -25.08 5.06 -21.70
CA ILE A 331 -24.98 4.65 -20.29
C ILE A 331 -25.18 5.80 -19.32
N PHE A 332 -25.17 7.06 -19.78
CA PHE A 332 -25.24 8.22 -18.88
C PHE A 332 -26.54 8.27 -18.08
N ASP A 333 -27.70 8.09 -18.71
CA ASP A 333 -28.97 8.11 -17.98
C ASP A 333 -29.04 7.03 -16.90
N MET A 334 -28.57 5.82 -17.23
CA MET A 334 -28.50 4.71 -16.28
C MET A 334 -27.56 5.01 -15.11
N ALA A 335 -26.38 5.56 -15.41
CA ALA A 335 -25.41 5.96 -14.39
C ALA A 335 -25.95 7.08 -13.50
N PHE A 336 -26.56 8.11 -14.09
CA PHE A 336 -27.05 9.27 -13.35
C PHE A 336 -28.22 8.93 -12.45
N ASN A 337 -29.17 8.11 -12.93
CA ASN A 337 -30.27 7.64 -12.10
C ASN A 337 -29.74 6.84 -10.90
N PHE A 338 -28.74 5.97 -11.11
CA PHE A 338 -28.12 5.23 -10.01
C PHE A 338 -27.39 6.12 -8.99
N ILE A 339 -26.78 7.22 -9.45
CA ILE A 339 -26.13 8.20 -8.57
C ILE A 339 -27.17 9.05 -7.82
N ASP A 340 -28.25 9.45 -8.50
CA ASP A 340 -29.35 10.21 -7.92
C ASP A 340 -30.08 9.37 -6.85
N ASP A 341 -30.32 8.09 -7.10
CA ASP A 341 -30.85 7.13 -6.13
C ASP A 341 -30.02 7.09 -4.84
N ALA A 342 -28.68 7.07 -4.94
CA ALA A 342 -27.79 7.10 -3.77
C ALA A 342 -27.94 8.39 -2.96
N ARG A 343 -28.02 9.53 -3.67
CA ARG A 343 -28.25 10.83 -3.05
C ARG A 343 -29.60 10.88 -2.32
N GLU A 344 -30.66 10.38 -2.94
CA GLU A 344 -32.02 10.39 -2.40
C GLU A 344 -32.16 9.49 -1.17
N GLU A 345 -31.45 8.36 -1.13
CA GLU A 345 -31.36 7.49 0.04
C GLU A 345 -30.39 7.99 1.12
N GLY A 346 -29.72 9.12 0.89
CA GLY A 346 -28.75 9.68 1.83
C GLY A 346 -27.51 8.80 2.01
N LYS A 347 -27.16 7.97 1.02
CA LYS A 347 -26.01 7.07 1.03
C LYS A 347 -24.88 7.56 0.14
N GLY A 348 -23.65 7.15 0.48
CA GLY A 348 -22.50 7.34 -0.40
C GLY A 348 -22.58 6.44 -1.63
N VAL A 349 -22.06 6.93 -2.76
CA VAL A 349 -21.84 6.18 -3.99
C VAL A 349 -20.37 6.21 -4.39
N LEU A 350 -19.80 5.03 -4.63
CA LEU A 350 -18.46 4.85 -5.17
C LEU A 350 -18.52 4.64 -6.68
N LEU A 351 -17.97 5.58 -7.44
CA LEU A 351 -17.66 5.39 -8.86
C LEU A 351 -16.23 4.91 -8.98
N HIS A 352 -16.02 3.74 -9.58
CA HIS A 352 -14.68 3.21 -9.81
C HIS A 352 -14.53 2.59 -11.20
N CYS A 353 -13.29 2.52 -11.65
CA CYS A 353 -12.88 1.66 -12.75
C CYS A 353 -11.66 0.86 -12.29
N PHE A 354 -10.77 0.46 -13.20
CA PHE A 354 -9.54 -0.23 -12.81
C PHE A 354 -8.59 0.71 -12.04
N ALA A 355 -8.06 1.74 -12.69
CA ALA A 355 -7.13 2.70 -12.09
C ALA A 355 -7.82 3.92 -11.43
N GLY A 356 -9.10 4.14 -11.73
CA GLY A 356 -9.83 5.32 -11.28
C GLY A 356 -9.37 6.63 -11.94
N LEU A 357 -8.84 6.58 -13.17
CA LEU A 357 -8.25 7.76 -13.84
C LEU A 357 -9.15 8.33 -14.95
N SER A 358 -9.77 7.47 -15.74
CA SER A 358 -10.47 7.84 -16.98
C SER A 358 -11.97 7.51 -16.91
N ARG A 359 -12.40 6.26 -17.14
CA ARG A 359 -13.83 5.86 -17.19
C ARG A 359 -14.72 6.40 -16.07
N SER A 360 -14.38 6.14 -14.80
CA SER A 360 -15.18 6.60 -13.65
C SER A 360 -15.19 8.12 -13.51
N VAL A 361 -14.06 8.76 -13.83
CA VAL A 361 -13.93 10.23 -13.87
C VAL A 361 -14.85 10.81 -14.96
N THR A 362 -14.86 10.24 -16.16
CA THR A 362 -15.73 10.69 -17.25
C THR A 362 -17.20 10.67 -16.86
N ILE A 363 -17.66 9.61 -16.20
CA ILE A 363 -19.05 9.49 -15.72
C ILE A 363 -19.33 10.58 -14.66
N ALA A 364 -18.40 10.80 -13.71
CA ALA A 364 -18.56 11.84 -12.71
C ALA A 364 -18.60 13.25 -13.32
N VAL A 365 -17.73 13.54 -14.31
CA VAL A 365 -17.73 14.82 -15.04
C VAL A 365 -19.08 15.03 -15.73
N ALA A 366 -19.56 14.04 -16.48
CA ALA A 366 -20.84 14.13 -17.18
C ALA A 366 -22.02 14.33 -16.20
N TYR A 367 -21.97 13.68 -15.03
CA TYR A 367 -22.97 13.85 -13.97
C TYR A 367 -22.96 15.28 -13.40
N LEU A 368 -21.78 15.84 -13.13
CA LEU A 368 -21.63 17.22 -12.66
C LEU A 368 -22.15 18.23 -13.68
N MET A 369 -21.89 18.00 -14.98
CA MET A 369 -22.42 18.84 -16.04
C MET A 369 -23.95 18.78 -16.11
N SER A 370 -24.52 17.58 -16.03
CA SER A 370 -25.96 17.34 -16.14
C SER A 370 -26.76 17.87 -14.93
N ARG A 371 -26.32 17.56 -13.71
CA ARG A 371 -27.09 17.84 -12.47
C ARG A 371 -26.69 19.12 -11.75
N TYR A 372 -25.45 19.57 -11.94
CA TYR A 372 -24.90 20.74 -11.23
C TYR A 372 -24.52 21.88 -12.18
N ASN A 373 -24.83 21.74 -13.48
CA ASN A 373 -24.67 22.79 -14.48
C ASN A 373 -23.23 23.30 -14.65
N TYR A 374 -22.23 22.46 -14.34
CA TYR A 374 -20.84 22.77 -14.63
C TYR A 374 -20.56 22.67 -16.13
N LYS A 375 -19.64 23.51 -16.63
CA LYS A 375 -19.01 23.26 -17.92
C LYS A 375 -18.06 22.07 -17.82
N ARG A 376 -17.73 21.47 -18.97
CA ARG A 376 -16.81 20.31 -19.05
C ARG A 376 -15.51 20.56 -18.30
N ASP A 377 -14.83 21.65 -18.63
CA ASP A 377 -13.49 21.95 -18.08
C ASP A 377 -13.56 22.34 -16.60
N GLU A 378 -14.65 23.00 -16.18
CA GLU A 378 -14.90 23.34 -14.77
C GLU A 378 -15.12 22.09 -13.92
N ALA A 379 -15.91 21.12 -14.41
CA ALA A 379 -16.15 19.85 -13.74
C ALA A 379 -14.89 18.99 -13.63
N ILE A 380 -14.07 18.93 -14.70
CA ILE A 380 -12.78 18.23 -14.67
C ILE A 380 -11.84 18.87 -13.65
N GLU A 381 -11.74 20.20 -13.65
CA GLU A 381 -10.87 20.92 -12.71
C GLU A 381 -11.34 20.75 -11.26
N MET A 382 -12.65 20.75 -11.02
CA MET A 382 -13.22 20.45 -9.71
C MET A 382 -12.80 19.07 -9.21
N ILE A 383 -12.86 18.04 -10.06
CA ILE A 383 -12.41 16.69 -9.71
C ILE A 383 -10.90 16.66 -9.50
N ARG A 384 -10.10 17.33 -10.34
CA ARG A 384 -8.64 17.36 -10.21
C ARG A 384 -8.14 17.97 -8.91
N ARG A 385 -8.88 18.91 -8.31
CA ARG A 385 -8.53 19.47 -6.99
C ARG A 385 -8.49 18.41 -5.88
N VAL A 386 -9.35 17.40 -5.96
CA VAL A 386 -9.37 16.29 -4.98
C VAL A 386 -8.65 15.04 -5.49
N ARG A 387 -8.56 14.87 -6.82
CA ARG A 387 -7.91 13.74 -7.48
C ARG A 387 -7.03 14.22 -8.64
N PRO A 388 -5.80 14.70 -8.39
CA PRO A 388 -4.95 15.33 -9.41
C PRO A 388 -4.62 14.44 -10.62
N SER A 389 -4.61 13.12 -10.44
CA SER A 389 -4.33 12.15 -11.50
C SER A 389 -5.50 11.92 -12.47
N SER A 390 -6.65 12.55 -12.26
CA SER A 390 -7.82 12.43 -13.13
C SER A 390 -7.54 12.86 -14.57
N GLN A 391 -7.67 11.91 -15.49
CA GLN A 391 -7.31 12.03 -16.89
C GLN A 391 -8.17 11.12 -17.77
N PRO A 392 -9.40 11.54 -18.13
CA PRO A 392 -10.16 10.91 -19.21
C PRO A 392 -9.31 10.80 -20.49
N ASN A 393 -9.46 9.69 -21.22
CA ASN A 393 -8.81 9.54 -22.53
C ASN A 393 -9.38 10.57 -23.55
N SER A 394 -8.70 10.75 -24.69
CA SER A 394 -9.07 11.75 -25.69
C SER A 394 -10.48 11.57 -26.24
N GLY A 395 -10.89 10.34 -26.56
CA GLY A 395 -12.25 10.08 -27.07
C GLY A 395 -13.33 10.37 -26.03
N PHE A 396 -13.05 10.13 -24.75
CA PHE A 396 -13.95 10.52 -23.67
C PHE A 396 -14.03 12.04 -23.51
N MET A 397 -12.94 12.76 -23.71
CA MET A 397 -12.95 14.23 -23.73
C MET A 397 -13.81 14.77 -24.88
N ASP A 398 -13.79 14.13 -26.04
CA ASP A 398 -14.64 14.48 -27.20
C ASP A 398 -16.11 14.19 -26.90
N ILE A 399 -16.43 13.04 -26.31
CA ILE A 399 -17.79 12.68 -25.87
C ILE A 399 -18.32 13.71 -24.87
N LEU A 400 -17.51 14.12 -23.89
CA LEU A 400 -17.90 15.15 -22.93
C LEU A 400 -18.12 16.51 -23.60
N ALA A 401 -17.31 16.88 -24.59
CA ALA A 401 -17.49 18.12 -25.35
C ALA A 401 -18.80 18.10 -26.15
N GLN A 402 -19.11 16.99 -26.81
CA GLN A 402 -20.38 16.81 -27.51
C GLN A 402 -21.56 16.88 -26.54
N TYR A 403 -21.45 16.21 -25.39
CA TYR A 403 -22.50 16.22 -24.37
C TYR A 403 -22.75 17.63 -23.80
N GLU A 404 -21.71 18.45 -23.63
CA GLU A 404 -21.85 19.86 -23.24
C GLU A 404 -22.66 20.66 -24.27
N GLN A 405 -22.42 20.45 -25.57
CA GLN A 405 -23.18 21.10 -26.65
C GLN A 405 -24.65 20.67 -26.63
N GLU A 406 -24.91 19.37 -26.45
CA GLU A 406 -26.27 18.82 -26.34
C GLU A 406 -27.04 19.45 -25.16
N LEU A 407 -26.42 19.53 -23.99
CA LEU A 407 -27.01 20.18 -22.80
C LEU A 407 -27.28 21.67 -23.04
N ASN A 408 -26.38 22.38 -23.72
CA ASN A 408 -26.60 23.78 -24.06
C ASN A 408 -27.78 23.96 -25.03
N ASN A 409 -27.91 23.09 -26.02
CA ASN A 409 -29.01 23.14 -26.97
C ASN A 409 -30.36 22.86 -26.30
N GLN A 410 -30.41 21.90 -25.36
CA GLN A 410 -31.63 21.61 -24.59
C GLN A 410 -32.10 22.81 -23.75
N LYS A 411 -31.18 23.58 -23.17
CA LYS A 411 -31.49 24.81 -22.42
C LYS A 411 -32.03 25.95 -23.28
N HIS A 412 -31.70 25.99 -24.57
CA HIS A 412 -32.21 27.01 -25.49
C HIS A 412 -33.61 26.67 -26.03
N HIS A 413 -34.09 25.45 -25.79
CA HIS A 413 -35.40 24.96 -26.23
C HIS A 413 -36.43 24.80 -25.10
N MET A 414 -36.04 25.07 -23.85
CA MET A 414 -36.95 25.27 -22.70
C MET A 414 -37.12 26.76 -22.44
#